data_AF-A0A7C7SIA3-F1
#
_entry.id   AF-A0A7C7SIA3-F1
#
_cell.length_a   1.000
_cell.length_b   1.000
_cell.length_c   1.000
_cell.angle_alpha   90.00
_cell.angle_beta   90.00
_cell.angle_gamma   90.00
#
_symmetry.space_group_name_H-M   'P 1'
#
loop_
_entity.id
_entity.type
_entity.pdbx_description
1 polymer ?
#
loop_
_entity_poly.entity_id
_entity_poly.type
_entity_poly.pdbx_seq_one_letter_code
_entity_poly.pdbx_strand_id
1 'polypeptide(L)' 'MGLTCPNCGNEKSFLAKTLQMHVVQAGGEELELSEQTPPAMLELLCDDCDTELDFATLDADQRREMLLLVGAG' A
#
# COMPACT_ATOMS: atom_id res chain seq x y z
N MET A 1 10.05 -1.33 -17.72
CA MET A 1 8.74 -1.22 -18.42
C MET A 1 7.77 -0.60 -17.42
N GLY A 2 6.87 0.28 -17.85
CA GLY A 2 5.93 0.96 -16.96
C GLY A 2 4.80 0.03 -16.52
N LEU A 3 4.19 0.32 -15.38
CA LEU A 3 2.94 -0.33 -14.97
C LEU A 3 1.80 0.20 -15.83
N THR A 4 1.00 -0.69 -16.41
CA THR A 4 -0.15 -0.33 -17.26
C THR A 4 -1.40 -1.03 -16.73
N CYS A 5 -2.49 -0.29 -16.55
CA CYS A 5 -3.77 -0.88 -16.19
C CYS A 5 -4.34 -1.71 -17.35
N PRO A 6 -4.67 -3.00 -17.15
CA PRO A 6 -5.19 -3.85 -18.22
C PRO A 6 -6.62 -3.49 -18.66
N ASN A 7 -7.36 -2.72 -17.85
CA ASN A 7 -8.76 -2.38 -18.12
C ASN A 7 -8.91 -1.06 -18.90
N CYS A 8 -8.22 0.01 -18.51
CA CYS A 8 -8.34 1.32 -19.15
C CYS A 8 -7.07 1.81 -19.86
N GLY A 9 -5.95 1.10 -19.74
CA GLY A 9 -4.68 1.49 -20.34
C GLY A 9 -3.94 2.65 -19.65
N ASN A 10 -4.34 3.03 -18.43
CA ASN A 10 -3.63 4.04 -17.65
C ASN A 10 -2.20 3.58 -17.30
N GLU A 11 -1.23 4.48 -17.44
CA GLU A 11 0.20 4.24 -17.20
C GLU A 11 0.82 5.30 -16.26
N LYS A 12 0.01 6.19 -15.68
CA LYS A 12 0.48 7.41 -15.01
C LYS A 12 0.39 7.35 -13.49
N SER A 13 -0.79 7.02 -12.96
CA SER A 13 -1.06 7.06 -11.52
C SER A 13 -1.75 5.78 -11.05
N PHE A 14 -1.35 5.31 -9.86
CA PHE A 14 -1.90 4.13 -9.23
C PHE A 14 -2.08 4.41 -7.74
N LEU A 15 -3.10 3.81 -7.14
CA LEU A 15 -3.42 3.95 -5.74
C LEU A 15 -2.90 2.73 -4.98
N ALA A 16 -1.93 2.95 -4.09
CA ALA A 16 -1.47 1.93 -3.16
C ALA A 16 -2.28 2.04 -1.86
N LYS A 17 -3.09 1.02 -1.56
CA LYS A 17 -3.75 0.91 -0.26
C LYS A 17 -2.84 0.17 0.69
N THR A 18 -2.52 0.83 1.80
CA THR A 18 -1.72 0.25 2.87
C THR A 18 -2.54 0.12 4.15
N LEU A 19 -2.16 -0.85 4.98
CA LEU A 19 -2.72 -1.04 6.31
C LEU A 19 -1.60 -0.91 7.33
N GLN A 20 -1.79 -0.05 8.33
CA GLN A 20 -0.93 0.04 9.49
C GLN A 20 -1.76 -0.19 10.76
N MET A 21 -1.26 -1.06 11.64
CA MET A 21 -1.94 -1.36 12.90
C MET A 21 -1.24 -0.64 14.05
N HIS A 22 -2.05 -0.12 14.97
CA HIS A 22 -1.59 0.53 16.19
C HIS A 22 -2.16 -0.21 17.40
N VAL A 23 -1.31 -0.46 18.40
CA VAL A 23 -1.74 -0.96 19.70
C VAL A 23 -2.07 0.24 20.58
N VAL A 24 -3.33 0.31 21.00
CA VAL A 24 -3.84 1.34 21.92
C VAL A 24 -4.05 0.69 23.28
N GLN A 25 -3.38 1.22 24.30
CA GLN A 25 -3.58 0.82 25.68
C GLN A 25 -4.63 1.70 26.34
N ALA A 26 -5.58 1.04 27.02
CA ALA A 26 -6.61 1.68 27.82
C ALA A 26 -6.46 1.21 29.27
N GLY A 27 -6.44 2.14 30.22
CA GLY A 27 -6.25 1.81 31.64
C GLY A 27 -5.77 2.97 32.53
N GLY A 28 -5.33 4.09 31.93
CA GLY A 28 -5.04 5.35 32.61
C GLY A 28 -6.17 6.39 32.46
N GLU A 29 -5.87 7.66 32.75
CA GLU A 29 -6.79 8.78 32.50
C GLU A 29 -6.99 9.06 30.99
N GLU A 30 -6.04 8.66 30.15
CA GLU A 30 -6.01 8.91 28.70
C GLU A 30 -5.63 7.63 27.93
N LEU A 31 -5.95 7.60 26.63
CA LEU A 31 -5.55 6.51 25.73
C LEU A 31 -4.11 6.71 25.28
N GLU A 32 -3.31 5.65 25.32
CA GLU A 32 -1.89 5.69 24.94
C GLU A 32 -1.62 4.79 23.72
N LEU A 33 -0.80 5.29 22.79
CA LEU A 33 -0.29 4.52 21.66
C LEU A 33 1.04 3.88 22.06
N SER A 34 1.08 2.54 22.09
CA SER A 34 2.23 1.82 22.65
C SER A 34 3.11 1.18 21.58
N GLU A 35 2.49 0.66 20.53
CA GLU A 35 3.20 -0.02 19.44
C GLU A 35 2.52 0.27 18.10
N GLN A 36 3.29 0.18 17.02
CA GLN A 36 2.77 0.24 15.67
C GLN A 36 3.51 -0.75 14.77
N THR A 37 2.80 -1.37 13.85
CA THR A 37 3.43 -2.17 12.80
C THR A 37 4.01 -1.25 11.72
N PRO A 38 4.99 -1.71 10.92
CA PRO A 38 5.18 -1.10 9.62
C PRO A 38 3.88 -1.19 8.80
N PRO A 39 3.61 -0.22 7.91
CA PRO A 39 2.58 -0.37 6.88
C PRO A 39 2.76 -1.67 6.11
N ALA A 40 1.67 -2.32 5.75
CA ALA A 40 1.66 -3.45 4.83
C ALA A 40 0.92 -3.05 3.55
N MET A 41 1.41 -3.48 2.39
CA MET A 41 0.69 -3.33 1.12
C MET A 41 -0.54 -4.24 1.14
N LEU A 42 -1.72 -3.67 0.95
CA LEU A 42 -2.98 -4.41 0.94
C LEU A 42 -3.47 -4.63 -0.49
N GLU A 43 -3.59 -3.54 -1.27
CA GLU A 43 -4.10 -3.55 -2.64
C GLU A 43 -3.37 -2.50 -3.48
N LEU A 44 -3.28 -2.75 -4.78
CA LEU A 44 -2.85 -1.77 -5.78
C LEU A 44 -3.98 -1.57 -6.78
N LEU A 45 -4.44 -0.33 -6.94
CA LEU A 45 -5.54 -0.01 -7.85
C LEU A 45 -5.11 0.98 -8.93
N CYS A 46 -5.78 0.91 -10.07
CA CYS A 46 -5.73 1.96 -11.07
C CYS A 46 -6.50 3.19 -10.57
N ASP A 47 -5.85 4.35 -10.60
CA ASP A 47 -6.46 5.62 -10.18
C ASP A 47 -7.66 6.03 -11.07
N ASP A 48 -7.60 5.73 -12.38
CA ASP A 48 -8.65 6.13 -13.32
C ASP A 48 -9.93 5.28 -13.29
N CYS A 49 -9.84 3.99 -12.94
CA CYS A 49 -10.96 3.05 -13.12
C CYS A 49 -11.13 2.02 -12.00
N ASP A 50 -10.42 2.20 -10.88
CA ASP A 50 -10.47 1.35 -9.68
C ASP A 50 -10.18 -0.14 -9.92
N THR A 51 -9.64 -0.49 -11.08
CA THR A 51 -9.26 -1.88 -11.39
C THR A 51 -8.08 -2.27 -10.52
N GLU A 52 -8.22 -3.37 -9.79
CA GLU A 52 -7.13 -3.95 -9.02
C GLU A 52 -6.04 -4.51 -9.94
N LEU A 53 -4.80 -4.21 -9.60
CA LEU A 53 -3.61 -4.74 -10.24
C LEU A 53 -2.95 -5.74 -9.29
N ASP A 54 -2.56 -6.88 -9.83
CA ASP A 54 -1.82 -7.87 -9.06
C ASP A 54 -0.40 -7.36 -8.78
N PHE A 55 -0.18 -6.94 -7.54
CA PHE A 55 1.11 -6.47 -7.05
C PHE A 55 2.23 -7.51 -7.25
N ALA A 56 1.92 -8.82 -7.26
CA ALA A 56 2.91 -9.87 -7.45
C ALA A 56 3.45 -9.97 -8.88
N THR A 57 2.70 -9.44 -9.87
CA THR A 57 3.08 -9.46 -11.30
C THR A 57 4.14 -8.41 -11.65
N LEU A 58 4.35 -7.43 -10.78
CA LEU A 58 5.42 -6.46 -10.91
C LEU A 58 6.80 -7.12 -10.80
N ASP A 59 7.78 -6.58 -11.52
CA ASP A 59 9.16 -7.02 -11.38
C ASP A 59 9.67 -6.79 -9.94
N ALA A 60 10.65 -7.58 -9.51
CA ALA A 60 11.14 -7.54 -8.12
C ALA A 60 11.66 -6.16 -7.71
N ASP A 61 12.35 -5.46 -8.61
CA ASP A 61 12.85 -4.11 -8.36
C ASP A 61 11.70 -3.10 -8.20
N GLN A 62 10.66 -3.19 -9.04
CA GLN A 62 9.49 -2.30 -8.97
C GLN A 62 8.68 -2.54 -7.70
N ARG A 63 8.48 -3.81 -7.31
CA ARG A 63 7.84 -4.13 -6.02
C ARG A 63 8.60 -3.55 -4.86
N ARG A 64 9.93 -3.73 -4.85
CA ARG A 64 10.78 -3.20 -3.80
C ARG A 64 10.72 -1.68 -3.74
N GLU A 65 10.82 -1.00 -4.89
CA GLU A 65 10.72 0.45 -4.97
C GLU A 65 9.35 0.94 -4.45
N MET A 66 8.26 0.28 -4.85
CA MET A 66 6.92 0.64 -4.38
C MET A 66 6.75 0.44 -2.87
N LEU A 67 7.20 -0.70 -2.32
CA LEU A 67 7.19 -0.96 -0.88
C LEU A 67 7.95 0.14 -0.11
N LEU A 68 9.13 0.51 -0.59
CA LEU A 68 9.93 1.59 0.01
C LEU A 68 9.22 2.95 -0.05
N LEU A 69 8.58 3.28 -1.17
CA LEU A 69 7.83 4.53 -1.34
C LEU A 69 6.66 4.65 -0.36
N VAL A 70 5.95 3.56 -0.11
CA VAL A 70 4.80 3.54 0.81
C VAL A 70 5.19 3.21 2.25
N GLY A 71 6.48 3.05 2.53
CA GLY A 71 7.00 2.69 3.85
C GLY A 71 6.59 1.30 4.32
N ALA A 72 6.19 0.42 3.40
CA ALA A 72 5.81 -0.95 3.72
C ALA A 72 7.01 -1.90 3.65
N GLY A 73 7.04 -2.90 4.53
CA GLY A 73 8.15 -3.85 4.64
C GLY A 73 7.87 -5.00 5.59
#